data_AF-X6N9A1-F1
#
_entry.id   AF-X6N9A1-F1
#
_cell.length_a   1.000
_cell.length_b   1.000
_cell.length_c   1.000
_cell.angle_alpha   90.00
_cell.angle_beta   90.00
_cell.angle_gamma   90.00
#
_symmetry.space_group_name_H-M   'P 1'
#
loop_
_entity.id
_entity.type
_entity.pdbx_description
1 polymer ?
#
loop_
_entity_poly.entity_id
_entity_poly.type
_entity_poly.pdbx_seq_one_letter_code
_entity_poly.pdbx_strand_id
1 'polypeptide(L)'
;MVQTSPNSSYFSGNIILLFSEENRFDELDNAGGDFYHYNDIETSVVWIDNSHFFNNWNTFAGGVLTVESAMDTFGLMSITNSRFTQNTVWKNGGVLHFHSSMHIAGMVNLTNHSLPSLSLIAGLRLYVDNCTFEENSATPDFPGQPIKFFFFFFPFNDGNVIGGGGALHLFVYHNTTGGKQVVSPPTPPDNSPMPLDHELYWINSQFQRNSVVNDNQNGGAVYLNYVLDAHNSTYINASFDNLPTLNYHILHIDNCDFSHHISKSNGGAFWFEYNERNNNQDFQNQLQLRRKITIENTTFLNNKAAFSAGAMYMQSGKAVLTLASCSFYNNSAKLQHGALWVLLNAGGNINFDQCTFIQNSVINGTGGALSFEIDMSINEQAEQRPVQTLRRTLLSTTRQLAQIPTGSPVTSPTVKFSPTAAPITTYAPTLAPTAREAQHFCPNITISSTIFANNSAVNGKGGAIFVGVYQDVRCINWITEQCTFASNYALYGGAVGIVRMNQSTYHTGN
;
A
#
# COMPACT_ATOMS: atom_id res chain seq x y z
N MET A 1 -28.94 10.59 1.96
CA MET A 1 -28.60 11.29 0.71
C MET A 1 -28.32 12.74 1.03
N VAL A 2 -27.06 13.17 0.89
CA VAL A 2 -26.70 14.60 0.92
C VAL A 2 -26.51 15.01 -0.53
N GLN A 3 -27.39 15.88 -1.05
CA GLN A 3 -27.32 16.40 -2.40
C GLN A 3 -27.00 17.89 -2.32
N THR A 4 -25.83 18.29 -2.81
CA THR A 4 -25.55 19.72 -3.04
C THR A 4 -26.28 20.14 -4.32
N SER A 5 -27.00 21.26 -4.28
CA SER A 5 -27.71 21.78 -5.46
C SER A 5 -26.70 22.17 -6.54
N PRO A 6 -26.94 21.85 -7.83
CA PRO A 6 -26.04 22.21 -8.93
C PRO A 6 -25.84 23.73 -9.10
N ASN A 7 -26.61 24.57 -8.39
CA ASN A 7 -26.54 26.04 -8.42
C ASN A 7 -25.92 26.66 -7.15
N SER A 8 -25.43 25.87 -6.18
CA SER A 8 -24.78 26.42 -4.98
C SER A 8 -23.31 26.70 -5.26
N SER A 9 -22.97 27.96 -5.52
CA SER A 9 -21.64 28.36 -6.00
C SER A 9 -20.54 28.32 -4.91
N TYR A 10 -20.90 28.26 -3.63
CA TYR A 10 -19.93 28.21 -2.53
C TYR A 10 -20.50 27.43 -1.34
N PHE A 11 -19.76 26.42 -0.87
CA PHE A 11 -19.95 25.85 0.46
C PHE A 11 -18.76 26.24 1.34
N SER A 12 -19.03 26.99 2.40
CA SER A 12 -18.10 27.22 3.50
C SER A 12 -18.58 26.42 4.71
N GLY A 13 -17.83 25.39 5.10
CA GLY A 13 -18.16 24.50 6.21
C GLY A 13 -17.78 23.05 5.95
N ASN A 14 -17.41 22.34 7.01
CA ASN A 14 -17.07 20.92 6.94
C ASN A 14 -18.35 20.09 6.85
N ILE A 15 -18.41 19.18 5.89
CA ILE A 15 -19.49 18.19 5.82
C ILE A 15 -18.96 16.93 6.52
N ILE A 16 -19.46 16.64 7.71
CA ILE A 16 -19.15 15.38 8.40
C ILE A 16 -20.30 14.42 8.12
N LEU A 17 -20.01 13.33 7.41
CA LEU A 17 -20.96 12.24 7.18
C LEU A 17 -20.48 11.05 8.01
N LEU A 18 -21.14 10.82 9.15
CA LEU A 18 -20.88 9.66 10.00
C LEU A 18 -21.79 8.51 9.54
N PHE A 19 -21.18 7.41 9.09
CA PHE A 19 -21.87 6.15 8.80
C PHE A 19 -21.34 5.12 9.81
N SER A 20 -21.99 4.93 10.96
CA SER A 20 -21.51 3.99 11.99
C SER A 20 -22.35 2.71 12.09
N GLU A 21 -21.69 1.60 12.43
CA GLU A 21 -22.28 0.33 12.88
C GLU A 21 -22.82 0.45 14.32
N GLU A 22 -23.79 1.35 14.49
CA GLU A 22 -24.40 1.84 15.74
C GLU A 22 -23.62 3.01 16.39
N ASN A 23 -24.28 3.97 17.03
CA ASN A 23 -23.60 4.85 17.99
C ASN A 23 -22.96 3.95 19.05
N ARG A 24 -21.69 3.55 18.91
CA ARG A 24 -20.98 2.81 19.95
C ARG A 24 -20.63 3.77 21.08
N PHE A 25 -21.44 3.76 22.13
CA PHE A 25 -21.00 4.06 23.48
C PHE A 25 -20.49 2.75 24.09
N ASP A 26 -19.17 2.60 24.19
CA ASP A 26 -18.59 1.64 25.12
C ASP A 26 -18.86 2.12 26.55
N GLU A 27 -19.98 1.67 27.13
CA GLU A 27 -20.09 1.41 28.57
C GLU A 27 -21.37 0.60 28.82
N LEU A 28 -21.23 -0.72 28.89
CA LEU A 28 -21.80 -1.56 29.95
C LEU A 28 -21.35 -3.01 29.74
N ASP A 29 -20.15 -3.29 30.23
CA ASP A 29 -19.78 -4.61 30.71
C ASP A 29 -20.89 -5.15 31.65
N ASN A 30 -21.26 -6.42 31.45
CA ASN A 30 -21.92 -7.33 32.41
C ASN A 30 -23.44 -7.50 32.47
N ALA A 31 -24.15 -7.60 31.34
CA ALA A 31 -25.36 -8.45 31.34
C ALA A 31 -25.55 -9.13 30.00
N GLY A 32 -25.47 -10.46 29.99
CA GLY A 32 -25.67 -11.28 28.80
C GLY A 32 -27.02 -11.00 28.13
N GLY A 33 -26.96 -10.58 26.88
CA GLY A 33 -28.11 -10.38 26.00
C GLY A 33 -27.60 -9.96 24.63
N ASP A 34 -27.56 -10.90 23.69
CA ASP A 34 -27.24 -10.65 22.28
C ASP A 34 -28.24 -9.64 21.69
N PHE A 35 -27.78 -8.42 21.46
CA PHE A 35 -28.40 -7.45 20.56
C PHE A 35 -27.29 -6.79 19.75
N TYR A 36 -26.87 -7.46 18.67
CA TYR A 36 -26.27 -6.78 17.53
C TYR A 36 -27.44 -6.25 16.70
N HIS A 37 -27.77 -4.97 16.85
CA HIS A 37 -28.69 -4.31 15.94
C HIS A 37 -27.90 -3.92 14.69
N TYR A 38 -27.82 -4.84 13.73
CA TYR A 38 -27.41 -4.51 12.37
C TYR A 38 -28.17 -3.26 11.92
N ASN A 39 -27.45 -2.17 11.66
CA ASN A 39 -28.04 -1.05 10.94
C ASN A 39 -28.20 -1.52 9.48
N ASP A 40 -29.44 -1.81 9.09
CA ASP A 40 -29.88 -2.11 7.71
C ASP A 40 -29.74 -0.87 6.79
N ILE A 41 -28.68 -0.08 6.90
CA ILE A 41 -28.36 0.91 5.87
C ILE A 41 -27.71 0.14 4.73
N GLU A 42 -28.57 -0.52 3.93
CA GLU A 42 -28.19 -1.44 2.85
C GLU A 42 -27.31 -0.79 1.78
N THR A 43 -27.33 0.54 1.66
CA THR A 43 -26.43 1.29 0.78
C THR A 43 -26.19 2.70 1.30
N SER A 44 -24.94 3.17 1.24
CA SER A 44 -24.62 4.57 1.49
C SER A 44 -24.13 5.22 0.20
N VAL A 45 -24.91 6.16 -0.33
CA VAL A 45 -24.55 6.94 -1.53
C VAL A 45 -24.27 8.38 -1.15
N VAL A 46 -23.04 8.84 -1.42
CA VAL A 46 -22.60 10.23 -1.31
C VAL A 46 -22.32 10.77 -2.71
N TRP A 47 -22.95 11.88 -3.06
CA TRP A 47 -22.78 12.55 -4.36
C TRP A 47 -22.38 14.00 -4.14
N ILE A 48 -21.21 14.38 -4.64
CA ILE A 48 -20.73 15.77 -4.70
C ILE A 48 -20.53 16.10 -6.18
N ASP A 49 -21.23 17.11 -6.67
CA ASP A 49 -21.10 17.55 -8.06
C ASP A 49 -21.11 19.07 -8.14
N ASN A 50 -20.39 19.61 -9.12
CA ASN A 50 -20.29 21.03 -9.44
C ASN A 50 -20.11 21.94 -8.21
N SER A 51 -19.29 21.49 -7.25
CA SER A 51 -19.15 22.13 -5.94
C SER A 51 -17.77 22.76 -5.77
N HIS A 52 -17.69 23.91 -5.11
CA HIS A 52 -16.42 24.57 -4.77
C HIS A 52 -16.26 24.69 -3.26
N PHE A 53 -15.23 24.03 -2.73
CA PHE A 53 -14.81 24.08 -1.34
C PHE A 53 -13.50 24.86 -1.24
N PHE A 54 -13.56 26.01 -0.60
CA PHE A 54 -12.45 26.95 -0.50
C PHE A 54 -12.14 27.29 0.96
N ASN A 55 -10.86 27.18 1.32
CA ASN A 55 -10.34 27.62 2.62
C ASN A 55 -11.07 27.00 3.83
N ASN A 56 -11.47 25.73 3.72
CA ASN A 56 -12.02 25.00 4.86
C ASN A 56 -10.89 24.55 5.77
N TRP A 57 -11.16 24.56 7.07
CA TRP A 57 -10.20 24.21 8.08
C TRP A 57 -10.79 23.24 9.10
N ASN A 58 -10.03 22.21 9.46
CA ASN A 58 -10.43 21.22 10.44
C ASN A 58 -9.27 20.85 11.37
N THR A 59 -9.54 20.79 12.68
CA THR A 59 -8.60 20.30 13.70
C THR A 59 -8.40 18.79 13.66
N PHE A 60 -9.26 18.03 12.98
CA PHE A 60 -9.16 16.57 12.96
C PHE A 60 -8.59 16.07 11.64
N ALA A 61 -9.22 15.07 11.02
CA ALA A 61 -8.92 14.62 9.67
C ALA A 61 -10.06 15.08 8.74
N GLY A 62 -9.77 15.22 7.44
CA GLY A 62 -10.72 15.70 6.43
C GLY A 62 -11.00 17.19 6.57
N GLY A 63 -10.27 18.02 5.83
CA GLY A 63 -10.51 19.47 5.84
C GLY A 63 -11.86 19.87 5.25
N VAL A 64 -12.47 19.04 4.41
CA VAL A 64 -13.80 19.26 3.84
C VAL A 64 -14.75 18.13 4.22
N LEU A 65 -14.34 16.90 3.98
CA LEU A 65 -15.14 15.69 4.17
C LEU A 65 -14.36 14.65 4.97
N THR A 66 -15.04 14.10 5.97
CA THR A 66 -14.56 12.96 6.75
C THR A 66 -15.61 11.87 6.66
N VAL A 67 -15.20 10.70 6.21
CA VAL A 67 -16.01 9.50 6.18
C VAL A 67 -15.27 8.41 6.94
N GLU A 68 -15.85 8.05 8.08
CA GLU A 68 -15.48 6.88 8.85
C GLU A 68 -16.62 5.89 8.71
N SER A 69 -16.28 4.68 8.29
CA SER A 69 -17.26 3.68 7.90
C SER A 69 -16.83 2.31 8.40
N ALA A 70 -17.64 1.72 9.26
CA ALA A 70 -17.68 0.26 9.37
C ALA A 70 -18.82 -0.16 8.43
N MET A 71 -18.48 -0.55 7.20
CA MET A 71 -19.50 -0.91 6.20
C MET A 71 -19.50 -2.42 6.04
N ASP A 72 -20.53 -3.06 6.57
CA ASP A 72 -20.89 -4.42 6.20
C ASP A 72 -21.54 -4.49 4.79
N THR A 73 -21.89 -3.35 4.19
CA THR A 73 -22.65 -3.25 2.91
C THR A 73 -22.00 -2.32 1.88
N PHE A 74 -22.69 -2.07 0.76
CA PHE A 74 -22.20 -1.29 -0.39
C PHE A 74 -22.14 0.22 -0.11
N GLY A 75 -20.96 0.82 -0.30
CA GLY A 75 -20.77 2.27 -0.26
C GLY A 75 -20.41 2.82 -1.63
N LEU A 76 -21.11 3.84 -2.10
CA LEU A 76 -20.75 4.60 -3.30
C LEU A 76 -20.52 6.07 -2.95
N MET A 77 -19.33 6.57 -3.23
CA MET A 77 -19.02 7.99 -3.21
C MET A 77 -18.65 8.43 -4.62
N SER A 78 -19.35 9.43 -5.14
CA SER A 78 -19.05 10.06 -6.42
C SER A 78 -18.78 11.54 -6.21
N ILE A 79 -17.62 12.01 -6.65
CA ILE A 79 -17.19 13.41 -6.62
C ILE A 79 -16.89 13.80 -8.07
N THR A 80 -17.67 14.73 -8.62
CA THR A 80 -17.58 15.10 -10.03
C THR A 80 -17.54 16.61 -10.19
N ASN A 81 -16.85 17.11 -11.22
CA ASN A 81 -16.84 18.52 -11.63
C ASN A 81 -16.59 19.51 -10.48
N SER A 82 -15.81 19.11 -9.46
CA SER A 82 -15.71 19.84 -8.20
C SER A 82 -14.31 20.39 -7.98
N ARG A 83 -14.22 21.48 -7.22
CA ARG A 83 -12.96 22.15 -6.90
C ARG A 83 -12.74 22.22 -5.41
N PHE A 84 -11.54 21.86 -4.98
CA PHE A 84 -11.11 21.88 -3.60
C PHE A 84 -9.79 22.65 -3.51
N THR A 85 -9.86 23.86 -2.95
CA THR A 85 -8.76 24.82 -2.96
C THR A 85 -8.43 25.31 -1.57
N GLN A 86 -7.14 25.29 -1.21
CA GLN A 86 -6.63 25.88 0.03
C GLN A 86 -7.29 25.29 1.29
N ASN A 87 -7.71 24.03 1.25
CA ASN A 87 -8.28 23.39 2.44
C ASN A 87 -7.15 22.83 3.30
N THR A 88 -7.23 23.09 4.61
CA THR A 88 -6.15 22.77 5.55
C THR A 88 -6.68 21.92 6.70
N VAL A 89 -5.94 20.88 7.04
CA VAL A 89 -6.30 19.97 8.13
C VAL A 89 -5.13 19.79 9.09
N TRP A 90 -5.41 19.52 10.36
CA TRP A 90 -4.34 19.27 11.34
C TRP A 90 -3.66 17.91 11.11
N LYS A 91 -4.45 16.85 10.88
CA LYS A 91 -3.94 15.48 10.75
C LYS A 91 -3.79 15.02 9.31
N ASN A 92 -4.87 14.50 8.71
CA ASN A 92 -4.82 13.72 7.48
C ASN A 92 -5.90 14.18 6.49
N GLY A 93 -5.58 14.25 5.20
CA GLY A 93 -6.54 14.57 4.14
C GLY A 93 -7.04 16.00 4.20
N GLY A 94 -6.35 16.95 3.55
CA GLY A 94 -6.78 18.36 3.54
C GLY A 94 -8.14 18.57 2.90
N VAL A 95 -8.62 17.61 2.10
CA VAL A 95 -9.96 17.61 1.53
C VAL A 95 -10.76 16.44 2.08
N LEU A 96 -10.34 15.21 1.75
CA LEU A 96 -11.06 13.99 2.09
C LEU A 96 -10.20 13.14 3.02
N HIS A 97 -10.76 12.82 4.19
CA HIS A 97 -10.32 11.68 4.97
C HIS A 97 -11.36 10.58 4.85
N PHE A 98 -10.93 9.43 4.36
CA PHE A 98 -11.77 8.25 4.26
C PHE A 98 -11.10 7.12 5.03
N HIS A 99 -11.86 6.50 5.95
CA HIS A 99 -11.45 5.33 6.70
C HIS A 99 -12.59 4.32 6.65
N SER A 100 -12.35 3.16 6.03
CA SER A 100 -13.28 2.04 6.03
C SER A 100 -12.68 0.83 6.72
N SER A 101 -13.48 0.15 7.54
CA SER A 101 -13.25 -1.21 8.02
C SER A 101 -14.42 -2.10 7.59
N MET A 102 -14.16 -3.12 6.77
CA MET A 102 -15.19 -4.09 6.38
C MET A 102 -14.98 -5.42 7.07
N HIS A 103 -16.04 -6.04 7.59
CA HIS A 103 -16.02 -7.37 8.20
C HIS A 103 -16.92 -8.35 7.39
N ILE A 104 -16.34 -9.21 6.54
CA ILE A 104 -17.15 -10.10 5.66
C ILE A 104 -17.98 -11.14 6.44
N ALA A 105 -17.55 -11.50 7.64
CA ALA A 105 -18.06 -12.67 8.34
C ALA A 105 -19.57 -12.66 8.66
N GLY A 106 -20.22 -11.50 8.69
CA GLY A 106 -21.66 -11.40 8.96
C GLY A 106 -22.54 -11.93 7.81
N MET A 107 -22.04 -11.97 6.57
CA MET A 107 -22.89 -12.16 5.39
C MET A 107 -23.35 -13.60 5.17
N VAL A 108 -22.67 -14.60 5.74
CA VAL A 108 -22.94 -16.03 5.45
C VAL A 108 -24.23 -16.54 6.13
N ASN A 109 -24.69 -15.90 7.21
CA ASN A 109 -25.81 -16.39 8.02
C ASN A 109 -27.21 -16.04 7.45
N LEU A 110 -27.30 -15.26 6.38
CA LEU A 110 -28.57 -14.88 5.74
C LEU A 110 -29.17 -15.97 4.84
N THR A 111 -28.44 -17.06 4.59
CA THR A 111 -28.85 -18.16 3.69
C THR A 111 -30.00 -19.03 4.20
N ASN A 112 -30.42 -18.87 5.46
CA ASN A 112 -31.61 -19.55 5.98
C ASN A 112 -32.95 -18.95 5.50
N HIS A 113 -32.91 -17.81 4.81
CA HIS A 113 -34.09 -17.24 4.15
C HIS A 113 -33.92 -17.39 2.64
N SER A 114 -34.91 -18.02 2.00
CA SER A 114 -34.98 -18.31 0.57
C SER A 114 -35.15 -17.03 -0.28
N LEU A 115 -34.18 -16.13 -0.24
CA LEU A 115 -34.09 -14.99 -1.14
C LEU A 115 -33.17 -15.39 -2.31
N PRO A 116 -33.72 -15.57 -3.51
CA PRO A 116 -32.91 -15.90 -4.67
C PRO A 116 -32.14 -14.65 -5.13
N SER A 117 -30.83 -14.82 -5.33
CA SER A 117 -30.00 -13.99 -6.23
C SER A 117 -29.66 -12.53 -5.85
N LEU A 118 -29.54 -12.18 -4.56
CA LEU A 118 -28.80 -10.97 -4.20
C LEU A 118 -27.30 -11.24 -4.36
N SER A 119 -26.74 -10.83 -5.50
CA SER A 119 -25.29 -10.73 -5.69
C SER A 119 -24.78 -9.65 -4.74
N LEU A 120 -24.35 -10.04 -3.54
CA LEU A 120 -23.75 -9.11 -2.58
C LEU A 120 -22.43 -8.61 -3.14
N ILE A 121 -22.46 -7.39 -3.67
CA ILE A 121 -21.27 -6.60 -3.97
C ILE A 121 -20.92 -5.89 -2.67
N ALA A 122 -19.92 -6.39 -1.96
CA ALA A 122 -19.42 -5.76 -0.75
C ALA A 122 -18.19 -4.94 -1.11
N GLY A 123 -18.20 -3.64 -0.81
CA GLY A 123 -17.06 -2.76 -1.12
C GLY A 123 -17.43 -1.29 -1.19
N LEU A 124 -16.42 -0.44 -1.01
CA LEU A 124 -16.49 0.98 -1.34
C LEU A 124 -16.18 1.16 -2.82
N ARG A 125 -16.99 1.98 -3.49
CA ARG A 125 -16.63 2.60 -4.75
C ARG A 125 -16.43 4.09 -4.55
N LEU A 126 -15.21 4.58 -4.78
CA LEU A 126 -14.91 6.01 -4.81
C LEU A 126 -14.61 6.42 -6.25
N TYR A 127 -15.47 7.27 -6.81
CA TYR A 127 -15.31 7.84 -8.14
C TYR A 127 -15.00 9.33 -8.02
N VAL A 128 -13.84 9.76 -8.55
CA VAL A 128 -13.45 11.16 -8.66
C VAL A 128 -13.23 11.48 -10.13
N ASP A 129 -14.04 12.36 -10.71
CA ASP A 129 -13.93 12.72 -12.12
C ASP A 129 -14.00 14.21 -12.34
N ASN A 130 -13.15 14.71 -13.25
CA ASN A 130 -13.09 16.12 -13.62
C ASN A 130 -12.99 17.06 -12.41
N CYS A 131 -12.19 16.68 -11.41
CA CYS A 131 -12.02 17.45 -10.17
C CYS A 131 -10.68 18.17 -10.12
N THR A 132 -10.61 19.26 -9.36
CA THR A 132 -9.37 19.99 -9.11
C THR A 132 -9.08 20.07 -7.61
N PHE A 133 -7.90 19.63 -7.20
CA PHE A 133 -7.39 19.67 -5.82
C PHE A 133 -6.14 20.54 -5.78
N GLU A 134 -6.28 21.77 -5.34
CA GLU A 134 -5.21 22.78 -5.42
C GLU A 134 -4.85 23.34 -4.05
N GLU A 135 -3.54 23.39 -3.72
CA GLU A 135 -3.00 24.01 -2.51
C GLU A 135 -3.63 23.48 -1.20
N ASN A 136 -4.09 22.22 -1.16
CA ASN A 136 -4.59 21.61 0.06
C ASN A 136 -3.43 21.08 0.92
N SER A 137 -3.58 21.14 2.24
CA SER A 137 -2.47 20.84 3.14
C SER A 137 -2.88 20.08 4.39
N ALA A 138 -2.04 19.13 4.81
CA ALA A 138 -2.06 18.59 6.16
C ALA A 138 -0.90 19.22 6.98
N THR A 139 -1.25 19.98 8.02
CA THR A 139 -0.32 20.81 8.81
C THR A 139 -0.40 20.45 10.30
N PRO A 140 0.65 19.92 10.94
CA PRO A 140 0.62 19.45 12.33
C PRO A 140 0.71 20.55 13.40
N ASP A 141 0.92 21.81 13.04
CA ASP A 141 1.26 22.83 14.04
C ASP A 141 0.09 23.79 14.30
N PHE A 142 -0.52 23.64 15.47
CA PHE A 142 -1.17 24.78 16.12
C PHE A 142 -0.04 25.68 16.65
N PRO A 143 0.11 26.92 16.14
CA PRO A 143 1.12 27.81 16.68
C PRO A 143 0.81 28.09 18.16
N GLY A 144 1.60 27.49 19.06
CA GLY A 144 1.63 27.83 20.49
C GLY A 144 1.00 26.84 21.49
N GLN A 145 0.58 25.63 21.10
CA GLN A 145 0.09 24.62 22.06
C GLN A 145 1.05 23.43 22.13
N PRO A 146 1.68 23.13 23.29
CA PRO A 146 2.50 21.94 23.44
C PRO A 146 1.64 20.67 23.25
N ILE A 147 2.03 19.84 22.29
CA ILE A 147 1.35 18.59 21.86
C ILE A 147 1.47 17.51 22.96
N LYS A 148 0.85 17.70 24.12
CA LYS A 148 0.98 16.77 25.26
C LYS A 148 -0.28 16.06 25.70
N PHE A 149 -1.48 16.32 25.13
CA PHE A 149 -2.72 15.89 25.81
C PHE A 149 -3.84 15.21 25.01
N PHE A 150 -3.71 14.91 23.71
CA PHE A 150 -4.87 14.42 22.90
C PHE A 150 -4.66 13.07 22.18
N PHE A 151 -4.00 12.09 22.83
CA PHE A 151 -3.81 10.73 22.27
C PHE A 151 -4.79 9.66 22.79
N PHE A 152 -5.78 9.99 23.62
CA PHE A 152 -6.51 8.97 24.38
C PHE A 152 -7.75 8.31 23.72
N PHE A 153 -8.19 8.72 22.52
CA PHE A 153 -9.50 8.28 21.99
C PHE A 153 -9.49 7.45 20.68
N PHE A 154 -8.33 7.05 20.15
CA PHE A 154 -8.30 6.12 19.01
C PHE A 154 -7.38 4.94 19.34
N PRO A 155 -7.93 3.73 19.66
CA PRO A 155 -7.15 2.57 20.10
C PRO A 155 -6.32 1.88 19.00
N PHE A 156 -6.20 2.49 17.81
CA PHE A 156 -5.33 1.96 16.76
C PHE A 156 -3.88 2.37 17.03
N ASN A 157 -3.21 1.53 17.81
CA ASN A 157 -1.84 1.69 18.29
C ASN A 157 -0.78 1.39 17.21
N ASP A 158 -1.04 1.78 15.96
CA ASP A 158 -0.04 1.75 14.88
C ASP A 158 0.84 2.99 14.96
N GLY A 159 1.36 3.29 16.16
CA GLY A 159 1.95 4.57 16.61
C GLY A 159 3.12 5.15 15.81
N ASN A 160 3.47 4.57 14.66
CA ASN A 160 4.51 5.03 13.76
C ASN A 160 4.02 5.38 12.34
N VAL A 161 2.78 5.04 11.93
CA VAL A 161 2.29 5.37 10.57
C VAL A 161 1.49 6.67 10.62
N ILE A 162 2.19 7.79 10.59
CA ILE A 162 1.54 9.10 10.51
C ILE A 162 1.10 9.32 9.06
N GLY A 163 -0.18 9.08 8.79
CA GLY A 163 -0.78 9.24 7.46
C GLY A 163 -0.55 10.62 6.85
N GLY A 164 -0.49 10.69 5.52
CA GLY A 164 -0.38 11.95 4.77
C GLY A 164 -1.42 12.05 3.65
N GLY A 165 -1.15 12.71 2.53
CA GLY A 165 -2.14 12.99 1.48
C GLY A 165 -2.79 14.36 1.64
N GLY A 166 -2.05 15.42 1.34
CA GLY A 166 -2.49 16.82 1.54
C GLY A 166 -3.86 17.15 0.95
N ALA A 167 -4.34 16.41 -0.05
CA ALA A 167 -5.73 16.43 -0.49
C ALA A 167 -6.52 15.20 0.01
N LEU A 168 -6.10 13.98 -0.36
CA LEU A 168 -6.85 12.75 -0.10
C LEU A 168 -6.06 11.82 0.82
N HIS A 169 -6.68 11.43 1.94
CA HIS A 169 -6.18 10.36 2.79
C HIS A 169 -7.19 9.23 2.84
N LEU A 170 -6.84 8.09 2.25
CA LEU A 170 -7.69 6.91 2.15
C LEU A 170 -7.05 5.76 2.93
N PHE A 171 -7.78 5.23 3.90
CA PHE A 171 -7.43 4.01 4.63
C PHE A 171 -8.55 3.00 4.45
N VAL A 172 -8.23 1.90 3.80
CA VAL A 172 -9.20 0.86 3.45
C VAL A 172 -8.75 -0.44 4.12
N TYR A 173 -9.49 -0.87 5.13
CA TYR A 173 -9.25 -2.08 5.87
C TYR A 173 -10.31 -3.12 5.53
N HIS A 174 -9.87 -4.27 5.05
CA HIS A 174 -10.73 -5.36 4.68
C HIS A 174 -10.39 -6.57 5.56
N ASN A 175 -11.28 -6.88 6.51
CA ASN A 175 -11.16 -8.04 7.37
C ASN A 175 -12.04 -9.18 6.87
N THR A 176 -11.42 -10.27 6.43
CA THR A 176 -12.15 -11.48 6.06
C THR A 176 -12.47 -12.35 7.30
N THR A 177 -12.07 -11.93 8.50
CA THR A 177 -12.20 -12.70 9.73
C THR A 177 -13.32 -12.16 10.61
N GLY A 178 -14.22 -13.05 11.01
CA GLY A 178 -15.23 -12.77 12.02
C GLY A 178 -16.12 -14.01 12.22
N GLY A 179 -16.78 -14.07 13.37
CA GLY A 179 -17.79 -15.07 13.69
C GLY A 179 -17.25 -16.35 14.33
N LYS A 180 -17.67 -16.60 15.57
CA LYS A 180 -17.55 -17.90 16.28
C LYS A 180 -18.05 -19.04 15.40
N GLN A 181 -17.49 -20.24 15.64
CA GLN A 181 -17.84 -21.50 14.97
C GLN A 181 -19.34 -21.63 14.69
N VAL A 182 -19.77 -21.35 13.45
CA VAL A 182 -21.08 -21.78 12.96
C VAL A 182 -21.00 -23.29 12.74
N VAL A 183 -21.81 -24.00 13.51
CA VAL A 183 -21.97 -25.44 13.47
C VAL A 183 -22.66 -25.80 12.15
N SER A 184 -21.91 -26.37 11.21
CA SER A 184 -22.36 -26.97 9.94
C SER A 184 -22.71 -25.98 8.80
N PRO A 185 -21.93 -25.91 7.70
CA PRO A 185 -22.28 -25.09 6.55
C PRO A 185 -23.39 -25.76 5.70
N PRO A 186 -24.45 -25.02 5.31
CA PRO A 186 -25.36 -25.48 4.27
C PRO A 186 -24.64 -25.53 2.91
N THR A 187 -25.10 -26.42 2.02
CA THR A 187 -24.58 -26.52 0.64
C THR A 187 -24.76 -25.19 -0.11
N PRO A 188 -23.71 -24.63 -0.74
CA PRO A 188 -23.79 -23.34 -1.40
C PRO A 188 -24.74 -23.39 -2.62
N PRO A 189 -25.67 -22.43 -2.77
CA PRO A 189 -26.47 -22.26 -3.97
C PRO A 189 -25.63 -21.60 -5.07
N ASP A 190 -25.67 -22.18 -6.28
CA ASP A 190 -25.14 -21.71 -7.58
C ASP A 190 -23.83 -20.87 -7.65
N ASN A 191 -22.91 -21.30 -8.52
CA ASN A 191 -21.54 -20.79 -8.72
C ASN A 191 -21.43 -19.34 -9.30
N SER A 192 -22.33 -18.40 -8.98
CA SER A 192 -22.21 -17.02 -9.46
C SER A 192 -21.11 -16.27 -8.70
N PRO A 193 -20.12 -15.65 -9.38
CA PRO A 193 -19.04 -14.93 -8.71
C PRO A 193 -19.55 -13.65 -8.03
N MET A 194 -19.21 -13.45 -6.75
CA MET A 194 -19.47 -12.21 -6.02
C MET A 194 -18.26 -11.25 -6.10
N PRO A 195 -18.47 -9.97 -6.45
CA PRO A 195 -17.47 -8.92 -6.27
C PRO A 195 -17.33 -8.50 -4.82
N LEU A 196 -16.13 -8.69 -4.25
CA LEU A 196 -15.83 -8.41 -2.84
C LEU A 196 -14.81 -7.28 -2.64
N ASP A 197 -14.44 -6.54 -3.68
CA ASP A 197 -13.34 -5.58 -3.60
C ASP A 197 -13.80 -4.13 -3.70
N HIS A 198 -13.07 -3.25 -3.01
CA HIS A 198 -13.18 -1.81 -3.18
C HIS A 198 -12.64 -1.40 -4.54
N GLU A 199 -13.26 -0.39 -5.15
CA GLU A 199 -12.84 0.15 -6.43
C GLU A 199 -12.66 1.68 -6.31
N LEU A 200 -11.45 2.16 -6.60
CA LEU A 200 -11.12 3.58 -6.57
C LEU A 200 -10.79 4.03 -7.98
N TYR A 201 -11.55 5.00 -8.51
CA TYR A 201 -11.37 5.53 -9.86
C TYR A 201 -11.14 7.03 -9.80
N TRP A 202 -10.01 7.51 -10.30
CA TRP A 202 -9.74 8.93 -10.52
C TRP A 202 -9.49 9.20 -11.97
N ILE A 203 -10.30 10.05 -12.56
CA ILE A 203 -10.31 10.30 -14.00
C ILE A 203 -10.31 11.80 -14.24
N ASN A 204 -9.59 12.26 -15.26
CA ASN A 204 -9.60 13.65 -15.74
C ASN A 204 -9.35 14.71 -14.65
N SER A 205 -8.60 14.36 -13.60
CA SER A 205 -8.50 15.18 -12.39
C SER A 205 -7.12 15.81 -12.22
N GLN A 206 -7.10 17.00 -11.63
CA GLN A 206 -5.89 17.78 -11.42
C GLN A 206 -5.59 17.90 -9.94
N PHE A 207 -4.35 17.58 -9.57
CA PHE A 207 -3.80 17.77 -8.24
C PHE A 207 -2.62 18.72 -8.38
N GLN A 208 -2.68 19.87 -7.72
CA GLN A 208 -1.66 20.90 -7.86
C GLN A 208 -1.24 21.44 -6.48
N ARG A 209 0.07 21.48 -6.22
CA ARG A 209 0.64 22.16 -5.04
C ARG A 209 0.11 21.71 -3.68
N ASN A 210 -0.49 20.52 -3.60
CA ASN A 210 -0.87 19.92 -2.32
C ASN A 210 0.39 19.53 -1.52
N SER A 211 0.30 19.61 -0.20
CA SER A 211 1.47 19.35 0.65
C SER A 211 1.12 18.68 1.98
N VAL A 212 2.11 17.98 2.53
CA VAL A 212 2.11 17.52 3.92
C VAL A 212 3.34 18.10 4.61
N VAL A 213 3.17 18.59 5.84
CA VAL A 213 4.21 19.40 6.50
C VAL A 213 5.01 18.61 7.53
N ASN A 214 4.50 17.49 8.03
CA ASN A 214 5.21 16.68 9.04
C ASN A 214 6.17 15.66 8.41
N ASP A 215 7.32 15.43 9.06
CA ASP A 215 8.45 14.64 8.57
C ASP A 215 8.15 13.16 8.29
N ASN A 216 7.06 12.64 8.84
CA ASN A 216 6.61 11.26 8.65
C ASN A 216 5.37 11.12 7.78
N GLN A 217 4.84 12.22 7.24
CA GLN A 217 3.68 12.17 6.36
C GLN A 217 4.09 11.88 4.92
N ASN A 218 3.42 10.89 4.33
CA ASN A 218 3.66 10.43 2.97
C ASN A 218 2.59 10.96 2.00
N GLY A 219 2.89 11.09 0.71
CA GLY A 219 1.89 11.51 -0.27
C GLY A 219 1.56 13.00 -0.17
N GLY A 220 2.19 13.87 -0.96
CA GLY A 220 1.87 15.31 -0.88
C GLY A 220 0.44 15.63 -1.32
N ALA A 221 -0.11 14.89 -2.29
CA ALA A 221 -1.51 14.98 -2.69
C ALA A 221 -2.34 13.85 -2.10
N VAL A 222 -1.86 12.62 -2.22
CA VAL A 222 -2.66 11.43 -1.97
C VAL A 222 -1.89 10.41 -1.16
N TYR A 223 -2.56 9.88 -0.16
CA TYR A 223 -2.15 8.73 0.62
C TYR A 223 -3.23 7.67 0.55
N LEU A 224 -2.86 6.46 0.15
CA LEU A 224 -3.76 5.31 0.10
C LEU A 224 -3.09 4.11 0.77
N ASN A 225 -3.63 3.69 1.91
CA ASN A 225 -3.27 2.43 2.54
C ASN A 225 -4.43 1.45 2.40
N TYR A 226 -4.18 0.33 1.73
CA TYR A 226 -5.11 -0.76 1.58
C TYR A 226 -4.60 -1.96 2.37
N VAL A 227 -5.34 -2.38 3.38
CA VAL A 227 -5.01 -3.53 4.23
C VAL A 227 -6.03 -4.63 3.99
N LEU A 228 -5.57 -5.81 3.59
CA LEU A 228 -6.35 -7.04 3.63
C LEU A 228 -5.87 -7.88 4.81
N ASP A 229 -6.77 -8.15 5.75
CA ASP A 229 -6.53 -9.04 6.87
C ASP A 229 -7.31 -10.35 6.70
N ALA A 230 -6.57 -11.46 6.61
CA ALA A 230 -7.11 -12.81 6.48
C ALA A 230 -6.66 -13.76 7.62
N HIS A 231 -6.52 -13.26 8.85
CA HIS A 231 -5.99 -14.01 10.01
C HIS A 231 -6.71 -15.32 10.41
N ASN A 232 -7.88 -15.68 9.87
CA ASN A 232 -8.71 -16.79 10.36
C ASN A 232 -9.39 -17.61 9.24
N SER A 233 -8.63 -18.00 8.21
CA SER A 233 -9.13 -18.66 7.00
C SER A 233 -9.59 -20.12 7.16
N THR A 234 -9.76 -20.63 8.39
CA THR A 234 -10.20 -22.02 8.63
C THR A 234 -11.57 -22.33 7.99
N TYR A 235 -12.38 -21.31 7.71
CA TYR A 235 -13.70 -21.45 7.07
C TYR A 235 -13.67 -21.55 5.53
N ILE A 236 -12.56 -21.21 4.87
CA ILE A 236 -12.53 -20.96 3.41
C ILE A 236 -11.99 -22.17 2.62
N ASN A 237 -11.71 -23.29 3.29
CA ASN A 237 -10.88 -24.37 2.75
C ASN A 237 -11.56 -25.39 1.82
N ALA A 238 -12.84 -25.22 1.43
CA ALA A 238 -13.58 -26.33 0.81
C ALA A 238 -13.95 -26.19 -0.69
N SER A 239 -13.82 -25.03 -1.36
CA SER A 239 -14.36 -24.94 -2.75
C SER A 239 -13.84 -23.79 -3.63
N PHE A 240 -12.63 -23.25 -3.40
CA PHE A 240 -12.14 -22.13 -4.23
C PHE A 240 -11.46 -22.54 -5.54
N ASP A 241 -11.22 -23.85 -5.78
CA ASP A 241 -10.60 -24.35 -7.01
C ASP A 241 -11.37 -24.01 -8.29
N ASN A 242 -12.63 -23.55 -8.18
CA ASN A 242 -13.49 -23.18 -9.31
C ASN A 242 -13.95 -21.71 -9.33
N LEU A 243 -13.41 -20.82 -8.48
CA LEU A 243 -13.76 -19.41 -8.64
C LEU A 243 -13.10 -18.85 -9.90
N PRO A 244 -13.84 -18.11 -10.75
CA PRO A 244 -13.23 -17.43 -11.88
C PRO A 244 -12.12 -16.51 -11.37
N THR A 245 -11.04 -16.39 -12.16
CA THR A 245 -9.95 -15.46 -11.88
C THR A 245 -10.53 -14.04 -11.94
N LEU A 246 -10.86 -13.49 -10.78
CA LEU A 246 -11.47 -12.17 -10.71
C LEU A 246 -10.36 -11.12 -10.73
N ASN A 247 -10.36 -10.31 -11.79
CA ASN A 247 -9.46 -9.18 -11.95
C ASN A 247 -10.15 -7.93 -11.39
N TYR A 248 -9.97 -7.64 -10.11
CA TYR A 248 -10.54 -6.43 -9.51
C TYR A 248 -9.53 -5.28 -9.57
N HIS A 249 -9.99 -4.12 -10.03
CA HIS A 249 -9.22 -2.89 -9.92
C HIS A 249 -9.38 -2.34 -8.51
N ILE A 250 -8.30 -2.34 -7.73
CA ILE A 250 -8.30 -1.61 -6.46
C ILE A 250 -8.17 -0.12 -6.73
N LEU A 251 -7.37 0.23 -7.73
CA LEU A 251 -7.10 1.61 -8.10
C LEU A 251 -6.95 1.75 -9.60
N HIS A 252 -7.69 2.69 -10.17
CA HIS A 252 -7.58 3.13 -11.55
C HIS A 252 -7.42 4.65 -11.57
N ILE A 253 -6.29 5.12 -12.09
CA ILE A 253 -6.03 6.53 -12.35
C ILE A 253 -5.86 6.70 -13.87
N ASP A 254 -6.64 7.59 -14.48
CA ASP A 254 -6.54 7.87 -15.91
C ASP A 254 -6.63 9.38 -16.18
N ASN A 255 -5.82 9.86 -17.13
CA ASN A 255 -5.81 11.24 -17.60
C ASN A 255 -5.73 12.27 -16.46
N CYS A 256 -4.88 12.02 -15.47
CA CYS A 256 -4.70 12.92 -14.32
C CYS A 256 -3.38 13.70 -14.38
N ASP A 257 -3.32 14.82 -13.67
CA ASP A 257 -2.10 15.62 -13.49
C ASP A 257 -1.78 15.78 -12.00
N PHE A 258 -0.59 15.38 -11.60
CA PHE A 258 -0.04 15.55 -10.26
C PHE A 258 1.19 16.45 -10.32
N SER A 259 1.02 17.73 -9.96
CA SER A 259 2.10 18.70 -10.12
C SER A 259 2.45 19.49 -8.87
N HIS A 260 3.75 19.69 -8.67
CA HIS A 260 4.33 20.55 -7.64
C HIS A 260 3.99 20.14 -6.20
N HIS A 261 3.79 18.84 -5.94
CA HIS A 261 3.50 18.36 -4.60
C HIS A 261 4.75 18.25 -3.74
N ILE A 262 4.55 18.39 -2.42
CA ILE A 262 5.62 18.29 -1.44
C ILE A 262 5.21 17.30 -0.34
N SER A 263 5.99 16.23 -0.20
CA SER A 263 5.99 15.36 0.97
C SER A 263 7.31 15.49 1.72
N LYS A 264 7.26 15.37 3.05
CA LYS A 264 8.46 15.30 3.89
C LYS A 264 8.96 13.88 4.11
N SER A 265 8.17 12.88 3.75
CA SER A 265 8.58 11.48 3.79
C SER A 265 8.63 10.91 2.37
N ASN A 266 7.79 9.92 2.06
CA ASN A 266 7.79 9.23 0.78
C ASN A 266 6.64 9.66 -0.14
N GLY A 267 6.86 9.55 -1.45
CA GLY A 267 5.83 9.77 -2.46
C GLY A 267 5.43 11.24 -2.52
N GLY A 268 6.23 12.07 -3.20
CA GLY A 268 6.01 13.52 -3.19
C GLY A 268 4.61 13.92 -3.64
N ALA A 269 4.01 13.21 -4.60
CA ALA A 269 2.60 13.34 -4.97
C ALA A 269 1.73 12.24 -4.34
N PHE A 270 2.13 10.98 -4.55
CA PHE A 270 1.28 9.83 -4.35
C PHE A 270 2.01 8.76 -3.53
N TRP A 271 1.38 8.29 -2.47
CA TRP A 271 1.85 7.17 -1.68
C TRP A 271 0.78 6.09 -1.64
N PHE A 272 1.18 4.88 -1.99
CA PHE A 272 0.32 3.71 -1.95
C PHE A 272 1.01 2.53 -1.30
N GLU A 273 0.31 1.94 -0.34
CA GLU A 273 0.68 0.68 0.27
C GLU A 273 -0.49 -0.30 0.20
N TYR A 274 -0.20 -1.47 -0.33
CA TYR A 274 -1.04 -2.64 -0.26
C TYR A 274 -0.40 -3.63 0.73
N ASN A 275 -1.09 -3.86 1.85
CA ASN A 275 -0.64 -4.74 2.92
C ASN A 275 -1.57 -5.94 3.03
N GLU A 276 -1.07 -7.12 2.73
CA GLU A 276 -1.80 -8.37 2.94
C GLU A 276 -1.30 -9.05 4.22
N ARG A 277 -2.07 -8.90 5.30
CA ARG A 277 -1.83 -9.57 6.58
C ARG A 277 -2.48 -10.94 6.53
N ASN A 278 -1.72 -11.96 6.16
CA ASN A 278 -2.20 -13.34 6.22
C ASN A 278 -1.14 -14.24 6.86
N ASN A 279 -1.54 -14.97 7.89
CA ASN A 279 -0.67 -15.94 8.57
C ASN A 279 -0.81 -17.36 7.99
N ASN A 280 -1.73 -17.59 7.05
CA ASN A 280 -1.97 -18.89 6.46
C ASN A 280 -1.36 -18.98 5.05
N GLN A 281 -0.27 -19.75 4.96
CA GLN A 281 0.52 -19.93 3.75
C GLN A 281 -0.23 -20.64 2.62
N ASP A 282 -1.19 -21.50 2.92
CA ASP A 282 -1.93 -22.24 1.89
C ASP A 282 -2.89 -21.31 1.12
N PHE A 283 -3.48 -20.34 1.83
CA PHE A 283 -4.36 -19.34 1.25
C PHE A 283 -3.62 -18.39 0.28
N GLN A 284 -2.37 -18.07 0.62
CA GLN A 284 -1.49 -17.19 -0.18
C GLN A 284 -1.15 -17.74 -1.57
N ASN A 285 -1.21 -19.07 -1.74
CA ASN A 285 -0.87 -19.73 -3.00
C ASN A 285 -2.09 -19.99 -3.88
N GLN A 286 -3.28 -20.12 -3.29
CA GLN A 286 -4.51 -20.51 -4.00
C GLN A 286 -5.34 -19.32 -4.49
N LEU A 287 -5.37 -18.22 -3.74
CA LEU A 287 -6.08 -17.01 -4.16
C LEU A 287 -5.12 -16.06 -4.88
N GLN A 288 -4.86 -16.34 -6.16
CA GLN A 288 -4.41 -15.31 -7.10
C GLN A 288 -5.54 -14.31 -7.36
N LEU A 289 -6.01 -13.61 -6.32
CA LEU A 289 -6.83 -12.41 -6.52
C LEU A 289 -5.90 -11.40 -7.20
N ARG A 290 -6.02 -11.32 -8.53
CA ARG A 290 -5.24 -10.42 -9.39
C ARG A 290 -5.78 -9.01 -9.20
N ARG A 291 -5.49 -8.44 -8.04
CA ARG A 291 -5.73 -7.05 -7.73
C ARG A 291 -4.91 -6.23 -8.68
N LYS A 292 -5.57 -5.36 -9.41
CA LYS A 292 -4.97 -4.55 -10.46
C LYS A 292 -4.89 -3.10 -10.00
N ILE A 293 -3.73 -2.52 -10.15
CA ILE A 293 -3.48 -1.09 -10.02
C ILE A 293 -3.12 -0.61 -11.42
N THR A 294 -3.90 0.33 -11.95
CA THR A 294 -3.74 0.83 -13.32
C THR A 294 -3.61 2.34 -13.26
N ILE A 295 -2.51 2.86 -13.82
CA ILE A 295 -2.26 4.30 -13.94
C ILE A 295 -1.92 4.57 -15.39
N GLU A 296 -2.80 5.29 -16.08
CA GLU A 296 -2.71 5.51 -17.51
C GLU A 296 -2.79 7.01 -17.82
N ASN A 297 -2.12 7.43 -18.90
CA ASN A 297 -2.19 8.80 -19.45
C ASN A 297 -1.97 9.90 -18.40
N THR A 298 -1.19 9.64 -17.36
CA THR A 298 -1.07 10.50 -16.19
C THR A 298 0.28 11.18 -16.14
N THR A 299 0.30 12.45 -15.74
CA THR A 299 1.53 13.24 -15.61
C THR A 299 1.88 13.50 -14.15
N PHE A 300 3.15 13.34 -13.81
CA PHE A 300 3.77 13.68 -12.54
C PHE A 300 4.88 14.70 -12.78
N LEU A 301 4.66 15.95 -12.38
CA LEU A 301 5.54 17.07 -12.68
C LEU A 301 6.04 17.79 -11.42
N ASN A 302 7.35 18.01 -11.30
CA ASN A 302 7.96 18.85 -10.27
C ASN A 302 7.64 18.43 -8.82
N ASN A 303 7.31 17.16 -8.58
CA ASN A 303 6.99 16.67 -7.25
C ASN A 303 8.26 16.43 -6.43
N LYS A 304 8.16 16.63 -5.12
CA LYS A 304 9.30 16.57 -4.20
C LYS A 304 8.99 15.74 -2.96
N ALA A 305 9.90 14.84 -2.64
CA ALA A 305 9.91 14.08 -1.40
C ALA A 305 11.19 14.38 -0.61
N ALA A 306 11.09 14.58 0.70
CA ALA A 306 12.30 14.77 1.50
C ALA A 306 12.99 13.43 1.87
N PHE A 307 12.29 12.30 1.79
CA PHE A 307 12.90 10.98 1.94
C PHE A 307 13.03 10.28 0.59
N SER A 308 11.95 9.64 0.11
CA SER A 308 12.00 8.84 -1.11
C SER A 308 10.88 9.08 -2.10
N ALA A 309 11.15 8.77 -3.37
CA ALA A 309 10.18 8.77 -4.45
C ALA A 309 9.51 10.14 -4.65
N GLY A 310 10.20 11.04 -5.34
CA GLY A 310 9.79 12.42 -5.56
C GLY A 310 8.39 12.57 -6.14
N ALA A 311 7.92 11.62 -6.95
CA ALA A 311 6.54 11.55 -7.40
C ALA A 311 5.72 10.51 -6.64
N MET A 312 6.11 9.24 -6.73
CA MET A 312 5.22 8.14 -6.39
C MET A 312 5.93 6.99 -5.67
N TYR A 313 5.42 6.64 -4.49
CA TYR A 313 5.78 5.43 -3.77
C TYR A 313 4.70 4.37 -3.96
N MET A 314 5.11 3.15 -4.32
CA MET A 314 4.23 2.00 -4.49
C MET A 314 4.79 0.80 -3.74
N GLN A 315 4.01 0.26 -2.81
CA GLN A 315 4.23 -1.07 -2.25
C GLN A 315 3.02 -1.91 -2.60
N SER A 316 3.17 -2.85 -3.54
CA SER A 316 2.02 -3.50 -4.17
C SER A 316 1.73 -4.92 -3.69
N GLY A 317 2.54 -5.48 -2.77
CA GLY A 317 2.43 -6.89 -2.39
C GLY A 317 2.48 -7.79 -3.64
N LYS A 318 1.40 -8.55 -3.89
CA LYS A 318 1.19 -9.42 -5.07
C LYS A 318 0.33 -8.79 -6.17
N ALA A 319 -0.05 -7.52 -6.06
CA ALA A 319 -0.90 -6.87 -7.04
C ALA A 319 -0.20 -6.73 -8.41
N VAL A 320 -1.02 -6.69 -9.46
CA VAL A 320 -0.58 -6.37 -10.82
C VAL A 320 -0.55 -4.85 -10.96
N LEU A 321 0.64 -4.28 -11.13
CA LEU A 321 0.84 -2.85 -11.35
C LEU A 321 1.05 -2.57 -12.83
N THR A 322 0.17 -1.78 -13.43
CA THR A 322 0.30 -1.31 -14.82
C THR A 322 0.42 0.20 -14.86
N LEU A 323 1.51 0.69 -15.46
CA LEU A 323 1.69 2.10 -15.82
C LEU A 323 1.78 2.17 -17.35
N ALA A 324 0.86 2.90 -18.00
CA ALA A 324 0.87 3.05 -19.44
C ALA A 324 0.77 4.52 -19.87
N SER A 325 1.62 4.94 -20.81
CA SER A 325 1.61 6.32 -21.34
C SER A 325 1.74 7.40 -20.26
N CYS A 326 2.43 7.09 -19.16
CA CYS A 326 2.64 8.01 -18.05
C CYS A 326 3.91 8.85 -18.23
N SER A 327 3.89 10.05 -17.68
CA SER A 327 4.98 11.02 -17.79
C SER A 327 5.49 11.48 -16.44
N PHE A 328 6.79 11.39 -16.20
CA PHE A 328 7.46 11.80 -14.96
C PHE A 328 8.54 12.84 -15.28
N TYR A 329 8.27 14.10 -14.94
CA TYR A 329 9.12 15.24 -15.25
C TYR A 329 9.65 15.93 -13.98
N ASN A 330 10.97 16.08 -13.89
CA ASN A 330 11.64 16.89 -12.87
C ASN A 330 11.16 16.58 -11.43
N ASN A 331 10.85 15.31 -11.16
CA ASN A 331 10.53 14.87 -9.80
C ASN A 331 11.83 14.60 -9.06
N SER A 332 11.85 14.90 -7.76
CA SER A 332 13.07 14.77 -6.97
C SER A 332 12.84 14.25 -5.56
N ALA A 333 13.78 13.41 -5.12
CA ALA A 333 13.88 12.99 -3.73
C ALA A 333 15.24 13.40 -3.15
N LYS A 334 15.30 13.72 -1.86
CA LYS A 334 16.58 14.09 -1.24
C LYS A 334 17.43 12.87 -0.89
N LEU A 335 16.81 11.80 -0.38
CA LEU A 335 17.55 10.67 0.18
C LEU A 335 17.59 9.46 -0.75
N GLN A 336 16.44 8.92 -1.19
CA GLN A 336 16.42 7.71 -2.02
C GLN A 336 15.40 7.80 -3.15
N HIS A 337 15.59 7.08 -4.26
CA HIS A 337 14.60 6.88 -5.33
C HIS A 337 14.02 8.18 -5.93
N GLY A 338 14.50 8.59 -7.10
CA GLY A 338 14.24 9.94 -7.64
C GLY A 338 12.77 10.25 -7.94
N ALA A 339 12.12 9.61 -8.91
CA ALA A 339 10.69 9.86 -9.20
C ALA A 339 9.78 8.77 -8.64
N LEU A 340 10.05 7.53 -8.99
CA LEU A 340 9.17 6.39 -8.69
C LEU A 340 9.96 5.31 -7.96
N TRP A 341 9.42 4.89 -6.82
CA TRP A 341 9.88 3.72 -6.08
C TRP A 341 8.78 2.67 -6.06
N VAL A 342 9.12 1.47 -6.53
CA VAL A 342 8.27 0.29 -6.39
C VAL A 342 8.95 -0.73 -5.49
N LEU A 343 8.33 -1.00 -4.35
CA LEU A 343 8.68 -2.09 -3.44
C LEU A 343 7.81 -3.30 -3.77
N LEU A 344 8.45 -4.40 -4.15
CA LEU A 344 7.84 -5.65 -4.58
C LEU A 344 8.04 -6.75 -3.56
N ASN A 345 6.94 -7.47 -3.29
CA ASN A 345 6.98 -8.75 -2.61
C ASN A 345 7.02 -9.89 -3.65
N ALA A 346 7.20 -11.13 -3.17
CA ALA A 346 7.18 -12.31 -4.04
C ALA A 346 5.89 -12.37 -4.89
N GLY A 347 6.05 -12.57 -6.21
CA GLY A 347 4.95 -12.77 -7.16
C GLY A 347 4.33 -11.51 -7.77
N GLY A 348 4.83 -10.30 -7.47
CA GLY A 348 4.35 -9.07 -8.11
C GLY A 348 4.53 -9.07 -9.63
N ASN A 349 3.54 -8.57 -10.36
CA ASN A 349 3.61 -8.41 -11.82
C ASN A 349 3.54 -6.92 -12.15
N ILE A 350 4.57 -6.41 -12.79
CA ILE A 350 4.72 -5.02 -13.16
C ILE A 350 4.82 -4.89 -14.67
N ASN A 351 4.00 -4.02 -15.25
CA ASN A 351 4.09 -3.63 -16.64
C ASN A 351 4.18 -2.10 -16.79
N PHE A 352 5.27 -1.61 -17.36
CA PHE A 352 5.49 -0.21 -17.69
C PHE A 352 5.57 -0.11 -19.21
N ASP A 353 4.61 0.56 -19.84
CA ASP A 353 4.58 0.71 -21.29
C ASP A 353 4.46 2.18 -21.70
N GLN A 354 5.21 2.56 -22.73
CA GLN A 354 5.14 3.90 -23.33
C GLN A 354 5.32 5.06 -22.35
N CYS A 355 6.03 4.83 -21.24
CA CYS A 355 6.24 5.85 -20.22
C CYS A 355 7.42 6.76 -20.58
N THR A 356 7.46 7.95 -19.97
CA THR A 356 8.56 8.90 -20.15
C THR A 356 9.05 9.41 -18.80
N PHE A 357 10.35 9.30 -18.55
CA PHE A 357 11.03 9.79 -17.35
C PHE A 357 12.12 10.77 -17.75
N ILE A 358 11.91 12.06 -17.48
CA ILE A 358 12.87 13.11 -17.85
C ILE A 358 13.23 14.01 -16.66
N GLN A 359 14.54 14.26 -16.51
CA GLN A 359 15.09 15.19 -15.51
C GLN A 359 14.76 14.83 -14.05
N ASN A 360 14.42 13.57 -13.77
CA ASN A 360 14.18 13.15 -12.41
C ASN A 360 15.50 12.97 -11.66
N SER A 361 15.52 13.22 -10.35
CA SER A 361 16.77 13.23 -9.61
C SER A 361 16.70 12.76 -8.17
N VAL A 362 17.82 12.20 -7.71
CA VAL A 362 18.12 11.94 -6.30
C VAL A 362 19.58 12.27 -6.02
N ILE A 363 19.86 12.86 -4.84
CA ILE A 363 21.22 13.28 -4.48
C ILE A 363 22.01 12.09 -3.91
N ASN A 364 21.50 11.45 -2.85
CA ASN A 364 22.23 10.44 -2.08
C ASN A 364 21.72 9.00 -2.28
N GLY A 365 20.90 8.79 -3.30
CA GLY A 365 20.08 7.59 -3.44
C GLY A 365 20.28 6.85 -4.74
N THR A 366 19.44 5.85 -4.96
CA THR A 366 19.44 5.02 -6.16
C THR A 366 18.25 5.33 -7.05
N GLY A 367 18.33 5.01 -8.34
CA GLY A 367 17.21 5.11 -9.27
C GLY A 367 16.75 6.54 -9.49
N GLY A 368 17.54 7.34 -10.23
CA GLY A 368 17.24 8.76 -10.45
C GLY A 368 15.87 9.01 -11.09
N ALA A 369 15.36 8.07 -11.90
CA ALA A 369 13.96 8.04 -12.31
C ALA A 369 13.18 6.95 -11.58
N LEU A 370 13.57 5.70 -11.78
CA LEU A 370 12.81 4.52 -11.38
C LEU A 370 13.65 3.60 -10.52
N SER A 371 13.09 3.13 -9.42
CA SER A 371 13.72 2.17 -8.53
C SER A 371 12.80 0.99 -8.23
N PHE A 372 13.31 -0.22 -8.39
CA PHE A 372 12.69 -1.44 -7.90
C PHE A 372 13.47 -1.97 -6.72
N GLU A 373 12.77 -2.27 -5.63
CA GLU A 373 13.31 -3.06 -4.53
C GLU A 373 12.49 -4.33 -4.42
N ILE A 374 13.16 -5.47 -4.49
CA ILE A 374 12.53 -6.78 -4.56
C ILE A 374 12.89 -7.54 -3.30
N ASP A 375 11.95 -7.55 -2.36
CA ASP A 375 12.13 -8.14 -1.05
C ASP A 375 11.15 -9.30 -0.84
N MET A 376 11.69 -10.52 -0.82
CA MET A 376 10.89 -11.72 -0.51
C MET A 376 10.78 -12.00 0.99
N SER A 377 11.56 -11.32 1.83
CA SER A 377 11.62 -11.58 3.27
C SER A 377 10.44 -11.02 4.05
N ILE A 378 9.75 -10.02 3.49
CA ILE A 378 8.53 -9.44 4.06
C ILE A 378 7.48 -10.53 4.33
N ASN A 379 7.45 -11.59 3.51
CA ASN A 379 6.56 -12.73 3.73
C ASN A 379 7.13 -13.77 4.71
N GLU A 380 8.46 -13.96 4.75
CA GLU A 380 9.09 -14.99 5.57
C GLU A 380 9.18 -14.65 7.07
N GLN A 381 9.19 -13.38 7.46
CA GLN A 381 9.23 -13.01 8.89
C GLN A 381 7.94 -13.39 9.65
N ALA A 382 6.80 -13.49 8.97
CA ALA A 382 5.59 -14.09 9.54
C ALA A 382 5.77 -15.61 9.77
N GLU A 383 6.51 -16.30 8.88
CA GLU A 383 6.76 -17.75 8.94
C GLU A 383 7.75 -18.16 10.04
N GLN A 384 8.71 -17.31 10.40
CA GLN A 384 9.77 -17.72 11.33
C GLN A 384 9.42 -17.62 12.81
N ARG A 385 8.31 -16.98 13.21
CA ARG A 385 7.95 -16.84 14.65
C ARG A 385 7.77 -18.19 15.36
N PRO A 386 7.11 -19.21 14.78
CA PRO A 386 6.98 -20.53 15.42
C PRO A 386 8.31 -21.29 15.46
N VAL A 387 9.09 -21.24 14.37
CA VAL A 387 10.38 -21.97 14.26
C VAL A 387 11.46 -21.35 15.15
N GLN A 388 11.51 -20.01 15.25
CA GLN A 388 12.41 -19.34 16.19
C GLN A 388 12.00 -19.58 17.64
N THR A 389 10.70 -19.68 17.92
CA THR A 389 10.21 -20.09 19.24
C THR A 389 10.64 -21.53 19.55
N LEU A 390 10.46 -22.46 18.61
CA LEU A 390 10.90 -23.85 18.75
C LEU A 390 12.43 -23.96 18.92
N ARG A 391 13.21 -23.17 18.16
CA ARG A 391 14.67 -23.12 18.25
C ARG A 391 15.14 -22.52 19.58
N ARG A 392 14.47 -21.49 20.10
CA ARG A 392 14.73 -20.97 21.46
C ARG A 392 14.39 -22.02 22.52
N THR A 393 13.27 -22.72 22.37
CA THR A 393 12.90 -23.83 23.28
C THR A 393 13.95 -24.94 23.22
N LEU A 394 14.30 -25.44 22.04
CA LEU A 394 15.35 -26.46 21.87
C LEU A 394 16.70 -26.00 22.43
N LEU A 395 17.15 -24.78 22.13
CA LEU A 395 18.42 -24.25 22.66
C LEU A 395 18.37 -24.06 24.18
N SER A 396 17.21 -23.73 24.76
CA SER A 396 17.03 -23.68 26.22
C SER A 396 17.09 -25.08 26.85
N THR A 397 16.51 -26.09 26.19
CA THR A 397 16.56 -27.49 26.62
C THR A 397 17.97 -28.07 26.47
N THR A 398 18.68 -27.75 25.38
CA THR A 398 20.08 -28.17 25.19
C THR A 398 21.01 -27.49 26.19
N ARG A 399 20.78 -26.21 26.57
CA ARG A 399 21.55 -25.56 27.65
C ARG A 399 21.29 -26.17 29.02
N GLN A 400 20.07 -26.65 29.31
CA GLN A 400 19.80 -27.39 30.54
C GLN A 400 20.51 -28.76 30.55
N LEU A 401 20.66 -29.40 29.40
CA LEU A 401 21.39 -30.68 29.28
C LEU A 401 22.93 -30.52 29.23
N ALA A 402 23.43 -29.34 28.87
CA ALA A 402 24.87 -29.05 28.79
C ALA A 402 25.50 -28.60 30.13
N GLN A 403 24.74 -28.53 31.23
CA GLN A 403 25.29 -28.29 32.59
C GLN A 403 25.88 -29.57 33.23
N ILE A 404 26.47 -30.45 32.42
CA ILE A 404 27.29 -31.55 32.91
C ILE A 404 28.73 -31.01 33.03
N PRO A 405 29.37 -31.11 34.20
CA PRO A 405 30.69 -30.51 34.43
C PRO A 405 31.76 -31.28 33.64
N THR A 406 32.24 -30.69 32.53
CA THR A 406 33.42 -31.19 31.83
C THR A 406 34.64 -30.40 32.27
N GLY A 407 35.58 -31.09 32.91
CA GLY A 407 36.85 -30.55 33.34
C GLY A 407 37.84 -30.31 32.20
N SER A 408 38.73 -29.36 32.52
CA SER A 408 40.08 -29.08 31.99
C SER A 408 40.26 -28.51 30.57
N PRO A 409 41.25 -27.59 30.41
CA PRO A 409 41.36 -26.71 29.26
C PRO A 409 42.23 -27.32 28.15
N VAL A 410 41.70 -27.34 26.92
CA VAL A 410 42.46 -27.68 25.71
C VAL A 410 42.93 -26.39 25.03
N THR A 411 44.22 -26.31 24.78
CA THR A 411 44.94 -25.18 24.18
C THR A 411 44.58 -25.00 22.70
N SER A 412 44.39 -23.73 22.31
CA SER A 412 44.06 -23.33 20.94
C SER A 412 45.25 -23.45 19.97
N PRO A 413 45.10 -24.03 18.77
CA PRO A 413 46.10 -23.91 17.72
C PRO A 413 45.91 -22.62 16.92
N THR A 414 46.98 -21.84 16.86
CA THR A 414 47.11 -20.63 16.06
C THR A 414 47.19 -20.97 14.57
N VAL A 415 46.16 -20.64 13.79
CA VAL A 415 46.18 -20.77 12.32
C VAL A 415 46.59 -19.43 11.70
N LYS A 416 47.73 -19.42 11.00
CA LYS A 416 48.18 -18.30 10.16
C LYS A 416 47.49 -18.37 8.81
N PHE A 417 46.78 -17.32 8.42
CA PHE A 417 46.27 -17.13 7.06
C PHE A 417 47.34 -16.50 6.17
N SER A 418 47.56 -17.08 4.99
CA SER A 418 48.35 -16.50 3.91
C SER A 418 47.42 -16.23 2.73
N PRO A 419 47.40 -15.02 2.15
CA PRO A 419 46.43 -14.66 1.11
C PRO A 419 46.88 -15.23 -0.24
N THR A 420 46.31 -16.38 -0.62
CA THR A 420 46.39 -16.88 -1.99
C THR A 420 45.06 -16.61 -2.66
N ALA A 421 45.08 -15.93 -3.81
CA ALA A 421 43.88 -15.59 -4.57
C ALA A 421 43.06 -16.87 -4.86
N ALA A 422 41.84 -16.90 -4.34
CA ALA A 422 40.95 -18.05 -4.51
C ALA A 422 40.56 -18.18 -5.99
N PRO A 423 40.56 -19.40 -6.54
CA PRO A 423 40.06 -19.64 -7.89
C PRO A 423 38.59 -19.23 -7.95
N ILE A 424 38.21 -18.57 -9.06
CA ILE A 424 36.82 -18.27 -9.37
C ILE A 424 36.11 -19.61 -9.59
N THR A 425 35.44 -20.10 -8.54
CA THR A 425 34.58 -21.28 -8.62
C THR A 425 33.25 -20.85 -9.21
N THR A 426 32.99 -21.28 -10.46
CA THR A 426 31.65 -21.23 -11.03
C THR A 426 30.77 -22.21 -10.26
N TYR A 427 30.05 -21.71 -9.26
CA TYR A 427 29.01 -22.48 -8.57
C TYR A 427 27.83 -22.67 -9.53
N ALA A 428 27.80 -23.81 -10.23
CA ALA A 428 26.56 -24.31 -10.78
C ALA A 428 25.66 -24.72 -9.59
N PRO A 429 24.42 -24.20 -9.48
CA PRO A 429 23.51 -24.64 -8.43
C PRO A 429 23.24 -26.14 -8.62
N THR A 430 23.69 -26.95 -7.65
CA THR A 430 23.70 -28.42 -7.73
C THR A 430 22.38 -29.09 -7.35
N LEU A 431 21.35 -28.32 -6.98
CA LEU A 431 20.05 -28.86 -6.59
C LEU A 431 18.97 -28.29 -7.51
N ALA A 432 18.16 -29.21 -8.06
CA ALA A 432 16.93 -28.85 -8.74
C ALA A 432 16.00 -28.11 -7.76
N PRO A 433 15.20 -27.14 -8.24
CA PRO A 433 14.27 -26.43 -7.38
C PRO A 433 13.37 -27.40 -6.61
N THR A 434 13.23 -27.21 -5.30
CA THR A 434 12.22 -27.93 -4.52
C THR A 434 10.82 -27.66 -5.06
N ALA A 435 9.83 -28.53 -4.79
CA ALA A 435 8.44 -28.26 -5.18
C ALA A 435 7.91 -26.92 -4.63
N ARG A 436 8.44 -26.46 -3.48
CA ARG A 436 8.17 -25.15 -2.89
C ARG A 436 8.87 -24.03 -3.69
N GLU A 437 10.10 -24.24 -4.15
CA GLU A 437 10.84 -23.34 -5.06
C GLU A 437 10.22 -23.25 -6.46
N ALA A 438 9.57 -24.30 -6.95
CA ALA A 438 8.78 -24.26 -8.18
C ALA A 438 7.47 -23.47 -8.02
N GLN A 439 7.00 -23.25 -6.78
CA GLN A 439 5.82 -22.46 -6.44
C GLN A 439 6.15 -21.00 -6.08
N HIS A 440 7.43 -20.65 -5.87
CA HIS A 440 7.83 -19.27 -5.67
C HIS A 440 7.61 -18.49 -6.97
N PHE A 441 6.56 -17.67 -7.00
CA PHE A 441 6.27 -16.79 -8.12
C PHE A 441 7.38 -15.74 -8.22
N CYS A 442 8.24 -15.88 -9.22
CA CYS A 442 9.22 -14.87 -9.58
C CYS A 442 8.47 -13.57 -9.90
N PRO A 443 8.89 -12.42 -9.34
CA PRO A 443 8.39 -11.13 -9.81
C PRO A 443 8.58 -11.03 -11.32
N ASN A 444 7.53 -10.61 -12.03
CA ASN A 444 7.58 -10.38 -13.46
C ASN A 444 7.56 -8.88 -13.72
N ILE A 445 8.64 -8.34 -14.27
CA ILE A 445 8.81 -6.92 -14.52
C ILE A 445 9.05 -6.73 -16.01
N THR A 446 8.13 -6.05 -16.67
CA THR A 446 8.22 -5.68 -18.09
C THR A 446 8.26 -4.17 -18.22
N ILE A 447 9.25 -3.67 -18.94
CA ILE A 447 9.39 -2.25 -19.30
C ILE A 447 9.53 -2.17 -20.82
N SER A 448 8.51 -1.66 -21.50
CA SER A 448 8.46 -1.55 -22.96
C SER A 448 8.32 -0.09 -23.39
N SER A 449 8.88 0.24 -24.56
CA SER A 449 8.64 1.52 -25.26
C SER A 449 8.87 2.78 -24.41
N THR A 450 9.73 2.70 -23.38
CA THR A 450 9.85 3.74 -22.36
C THR A 450 11.11 4.58 -22.57
N ILE A 451 10.99 5.90 -22.36
CA ILE A 451 12.10 6.86 -22.50
C ILE A 451 12.62 7.26 -21.12
N PHE A 452 13.92 7.16 -20.92
CA PHE A 452 14.64 7.69 -19.76
C PHE A 452 15.69 8.69 -20.22
N ALA A 453 15.46 9.99 -20.00
CA ALA A 453 16.38 11.04 -20.42
C ALA A 453 16.79 12.01 -19.29
N ASN A 454 18.08 12.34 -19.20
CA ASN A 454 18.60 13.35 -18.27
C ASN A 454 18.28 13.06 -16.79
N ASN A 455 18.07 11.81 -16.39
CA ASN A 455 17.81 11.47 -14.99
C ASN A 455 19.12 11.30 -14.21
N SER A 456 19.12 11.60 -12.91
CA SER A 456 20.35 11.68 -12.12
C SER A 456 20.24 11.01 -10.74
N ALA A 457 21.21 10.15 -10.40
CA ALA A 457 21.45 9.63 -9.06
C ALA A 457 22.87 10.01 -8.62
N VAL A 458 23.06 11.28 -8.22
CA VAL A 458 24.36 11.97 -8.18
C VAL A 458 25.45 11.18 -7.44
N ASN A 459 25.15 10.76 -6.21
CA ASN A 459 26.08 10.01 -5.36
C ASN A 459 25.71 8.52 -5.25
N GLY A 460 24.83 8.01 -6.11
CA GLY A 460 24.32 6.65 -5.98
C GLY A 460 24.34 5.86 -7.26
N LYS A 461 23.28 5.07 -7.50
CA LYS A 461 23.31 3.99 -8.49
C LYS A 461 22.12 4.06 -9.42
N GLY A 462 22.33 3.86 -10.72
CA GLY A 462 21.24 3.83 -11.71
C GLY A 462 20.58 5.19 -11.90
N GLY A 463 21.11 6.02 -12.81
CA GLY A 463 20.56 7.35 -13.06
C GLY A 463 19.16 7.30 -13.65
N ALA A 464 18.88 6.32 -14.52
CA ALA A 464 17.54 6.00 -14.96
C ALA A 464 16.88 4.96 -14.05
N ILE A 465 17.39 3.73 -14.07
CA ILE A 465 16.78 2.58 -13.37
C ILE A 465 17.74 2.03 -12.33
N PHE A 466 17.22 1.80 -11.13
CA PHE A 466 17.87 0.95 -10.14
C PHE A 466 17.05 -0.30 -9.83
N VAL A 467 17.73 -1.43 -9.66
CA VAL A 467 17.13 -2.69 -9.21
C VAL A 467 17.92 -3.22 -8.01
N GLY A 468 17.25 -3.21 -6.87
CA GLY A 468 17.70 -3.79 -5.62
C GLY A 468 17.09 -5.17 -5.41
N VAL A 469 17.93 -6.20 -5.29
CA VAL A 469 17.49 -7.59 -5.12
C VAL A 469 17.97 -8.11 -3.78
N TYR A 470 17.08 -8.37 -2.84
CA TYR A 470 17.46 -8.88 -1.52
C TYR A 470 17.92 -10.36 -1.61
N GLN A 471 18.75 -10.79 -0.65
CA GLN A 471 19.50 -12.05 -0.71
C GLN A 471 18.69 -13.30 -1.02
N ASP A 472 17.45 -13.37 -0.53
CA ASP A 472 16.60 -14.55 -0.65
C ASP A 472 15.92 -14.67 -2.01
N VAL A 473 15.94 -13.62 -2.83
CA VAL A 473 15.34 -13.64 -4.17
C VAL A 473 16.11 -14.59 -5.07
N ARG A 474 15.43 -15.66 -5.51
CA ARG A 474 16.01 -16.71 -6.34
C ARG A 474 15.75 -16.51 -7.84
N CYS A 475 14.71 -15.78 -8.18
CA CYS A 475 14.34 -15.54 -9.56
C CYS A 475 13.58 -14.22 -9.71
N ILE A 476 13.81 -13.56 -10.84
CA ILE A 476 13.09 -12.39 -11.32
C ILE A 476 12.98 -12.58 -12.83
N ASN A 477 11.76 -12.49 -13.38
CA ASN A 477 11.60 -12.37 -14.82
C ASN A 477 11.65 -10.88 -15.17
N TRP A 478 12.70 -10.45 -15.86
CA TRP A 478 12.92 -9.05 -16.20
C TRP A 478 13.01 -8.90 -17.70
N ILE A 479 12.11 -8.09 -18.27
CA ILE A 479 12.08 -7.78 -19.71
C ILE A 479 12.17 -6.26 -19.86
N THR A 480 13.14 -5.80 -20.65
CA THR A 480 13.23 -4.40 -21.07
C THR A 480 13.42 -4.35 -22.56
N GLU A 481 12.46 -3.80 -23.28
CA GLU A 481 12.45 -3.77 -24.74
C GLU A 481 12.04 -2.40 -25.27
N GLN A 482 12.57 -2.04 -26.44
CA GLN A 482 12.21 -0.79 -27.13
C GLN A 482 12.37 0.48 -26.27
N CYS A 483 13.23 0.45 -25.25
CA CYS A 483 13.46 1.57 -24.34
C CYS A 483 14.64 2.43 -24.82
N THR A 484 14.55 3.75 -24.59
CA THR A 484 15.62 4.71 -24.89
C THR A 484 16.23 5.24 -23.60
N PHE A 485 17.56 5.18 -23.48
CA PHE A 485 18.31 5.74 -22.35
C PHE A 485 19.26 6.83 -22.84
N ALA A 486 18.97 8.10 -22.56
CA ALA A 486 19.76 9.24 -23.02
C ALA A 486 20.27 10.10 -21.86
N SER A 487 21.58 10.36 -21.79
CA SER A 487 22.15 11.34 -20.85
C SER A 487 21.80 11.12 -19.37
N ASN A 488 21.63 9.87 -18.94
CA ASN A 488 21.39 9.55 -17.53
C ASN A 488 22.72 9.48 -16.76
N TYR A 489 22.73 10.01 -15.54
CA TYR A 489 23.94 10.15 -14.73
C TYR A 489 23.79 9.43 -13.38
N ALA A 490 24.80 8.67 -12.98
CA ALA A 490 24.94 8.15 -11.63
C ALA A 490 26.41 7.90 -11.32
N LEU A 491 26.77 7.89 -10.03
CA LEU A 491 28.12 7.52 -9.59
C LEU A 491 28.45 6.06 -9.99
N TYR A 492 27.46 5.16 -9.90
CA TYR A 492 27.60 3.76 -10.31
C TYR A 492 26.46 3.35 -11.25
N GLY A 493 26.78 2.89 -12.47
CA GLY A 493 25.79 2.45 -13.44
C GLY A 493 24.96 3.60 -14.00
N GLY A 494 25.55 4.39 -14.90
CA GLY A 494 25.01 5.66 -15.42
C GLY A 494 23.51 5.63 -15.73
N ALA A 495 23.07 4.75 -16.64
CA ALA A 495 21.65 4.52 -16.88
C ALA A 495 21.05 3.50 -15.91
N VAL A 496 21.64 2.30 -15.81
CA VAL A 496 21.07 1.18 -15.04
C VAL A 496 22.06 0.72 -13.97
N GLY A 497 21.57 0.54 -12.74
CA GLY A 497 22.30 -0.06 -11.64
C GLY A 497 21.54 -1.25 -11.05
N ILE A 498 22.16 -2.43 -11.00
CA ILE A 498 21.57 -3.64 -10.41
C ILE A 498 22.47 -4.08 -9.25
N VAL A 499 21.88 -4.27 -8.07
CA VAL A 499 22.62 -4.61 -6.87
C VAL A 499 21.90 -5.70 -6.10
N ARG A 500 22.65 -6.74 -5.77
CA ARG A 500 22.23 -7.71 -4.75
C ARG A 500 22.46 -7.11 -3.37
N MET A 501 21.41 -6.95 -2.59
CA MET A 501 21.44 -6.38 -1.25
C MET A 501 21.57 -7.49 -0.21
N ASN A 502 22.55 -7.35 0.68
CA ASN A 502 22.62 -8.19 1.86
C ASN A 502 21.57 -7.72 2.87
N GLN A 503 20.74 -8.61 3.40
CA GLN A 503 19.60 -8.30 4.29
C GLN A 503 19.98 -7.64 5.63
N SER A 504 21.25 -7.37 5.89
CA SER A 504 21.74 -7.23 7.26
C SER A 504 21.48 -5.88 7.94
N THR A 505 20.68 -4.94 7.40
CA THR A 505 20.52 -3.62 8.08
C THR A 505 19.18 -2.88 7.95
N TYR A 506 18.25 -3.22 7.06
CA TYR A 506 17.08 -2.35 6.82
C TYR A 506 15.89 -2.56 7.79
N HIS A 507 15.86 -3.64 8.59
CA HIS A 507 14.70 -3.98 9.42
C HIS A 507 14.82 -3.68 10.92
N THR A 508 15.85 -2.95 11.39
CA THR A 508 16.00 -2.64 12.83
C THR A 508 15.77 -1.18 13.18
N GLY A 509 15.12 -0.39 12.32
CA GLY A 509 14.78 1.00 12.59
C GLY A 509 13.30 1.27 12.38
N ASN A 510 12.45 0.80 13.31
CA ASN A 510 11.17 1.40 13.68
C ASN A 510 10.72 0.86 15.04
#